data_AF-A0A0E3RJS6-F1
#
_entry.id   AF-A0A0E3RJS6-F1
#
_cell.length_a   1.000
_cell.length_b   1.000
_cell.length_c   1.000
_cell.angle_alpha   90.00
_cell.angle_beta   90.00
_cell.angle_gamma   90.00
#
_symmetry.space_group_name_H-M   'P 1'
#
loop_
_entity.id
_entity.type
_entity.pdbx_description
1 polymer ?
#
loop_
_entity_poly.entity_id
_entity_poly.type
_entity_poly.pdbx_seq_one_letter_code
_entity_poly.pdbx_strand_id
1 'polypeptide(L)'
;MTCCKECGSTLENVEVEAYERRQVFDIPPVNLIVTEHKSQIKTCPCCGKLNKAVFPESVKYPVQYGPNILASAIYCKNYQFVPYDRISELFEDIMGIKICPLR
;
A
#
# COMPACT_ATOMS: atom_id res chain seq x y z
N MET A 1 -22.99 -26.46 15.91
CA MET A 1 -23.01 -27.16 17.21
C MET A 1 -23.83 -28.42 17.00
N THR A 2 -23.25 -29.61 17.19
CA THR A 2 -23.90 -30.89 16.84
C THR A 2 -24.51 -31.61 18.04
N CYS A 3 -24.24 -31.17 19.27
CA CYS A 3 -24.83 -31.70 20.49
C CYS A 3 -25.19 -30.59 21.48
N CYS A 4 -26.22 -30.84 22.30
CA CYS A 4 -26.61 -29.96 23.40
C CYS A 4 -25.54 -29.98 24.49
N LYS A 5 -25.14 -28.81 24.97
CA LYS A 5 -24.10 -28.68 26.02
C LYS A 5 -24.56 -29.20 27.39
N GLU A 6 -25.86 -29.18 27.67
CA GLU A 6 -26.41 -29.57 28.97
C GLU A 6 -26.74 -31.08 29.05
N CYS A 7 -27.37 -31.64 28.02
CA CYS A 7 -27.87 -33.03 28.05
C CYS A 7 -27.19 -33.97 27.04
N GLY A 8 -26.32 -33.46 26.17
CA GLY A 8 -25.59 -34.28 25.19
C GLY A 8 -26.40 -34.76 23.98
N SER A 9 -27.72 -34.54 23.94
CA SER A 9 -28.58 -34.89 22.80
C SER A 9 -28.09 -34.27 21.49
N THR A 10 -28.22 -35.01 20.37
CA THR A 10 -27.83 -34.52 19.04
C THR A 10 -28.72 -33.37 18.58
N LEU A 11 -28.10 -32.40 17.90
CA LEU A 11 -28.74 -31.24 17.26
C LEU A 11 -28.60 -31.26 15.73
N GLU A 12 -28.08 -32.36 15.15
CA GLU A 12 -27.77 -32.44 13.71
C GLU A 12 -28.98 -32.19 12.80
N ASN A 13 -30.19 -32.55 13.24
CA ASN A 13 -31.43 -32.39 12.48
C ASN A 13 -32.28 -31.19 12.97
N VAL A 14 -31.72 -30.32 13.81
CA VAL A 14 -32.43 -29.13 14.33
C VAL A 14 -32.15 -27.96 13.41
N GLU A 15 -33.19 -27.28 12.92
CA GLU A 15 -33.06 -26.11 12.06
C GLU A 15 -32.44 -24.92 12.82
N VAL A 16 -31.60 -24.14 12.14
CA VAL A 16 -31.00 -22.93 12.72
C VAL A 16 -32.07 -21.86 12.88
N GLU A 17 -32.35 -21.45 14.12
CA GLU A 17 -33.37 -20.45 14.43
C GLU A 17 -32.90 -19.01 14.17
N ALA A 18 -31.66 -18.68 14.53
CA ALA A 18 -31.09 -17.34 14.37
C ALA A 18 -29.56 -17.36 14.36
N TYR A 19 -28.96 -16.29 13.83
CA TYR A 19 -27.53 -16.06 13.83
C TYR A 19 -27.19 -14.83 14.67
N GLU A 20 -26.23 -14.98 15.58
CA GLU A 20 -25.60 -13.84 16.24
C GLU A 20 -24.42 -13.34 15.40
N ARG A 21 -24.36 -12.02 15.14
CA ARG A 21 -23.33 -11.41 14.29
C ARG A 21 -22.36 -10.56 15.11
N ARG A 22 -21.06 -10.73 14.87
CA ARG A 22 -19.99 -9.86 15.35
C ARG A 22 -19.05 -9.56 14.19
N GLN A 23 -18.54 -8.33 14.09
CA GLN A 23 -17.62 -7.90 13.04
C GLN A 23 -16.38 -7.28 13.68
N VAL A 24 -15.23 -7.56 13.09
CA VAL A 24 -13.97 -6.89 13.40
C VAL A 24 -13.57 -6.12 12.15
N PHE A 25 -13.36 -4.81 12.31
CA PHE A 25 -12.79 -3.96 11.28
C PHE A 25 -11.34 -3.71 11.64
N ASP A 26 -10.44 -4.02 10.70
CA ASP A 26 -9.00 -3.89 10.92
C ASP A 26 -8.34 -3.29 9.67
N ILE A 27 -7.16 -2.72 9.86
CA ILE A 27 -6.34 -2.18 8.78
C ILE A 27 -5.47 -3.31 8.25
N PRO A 28 -5.50 -3.60 6.93
CA PRO A 28 -4.60 -4.62 6.39
C PRO A 28 -3.14 -4.19 6.57
N PRO A 29 -2.18 -5.12 6.57
CA PRO A 29 -0.77 -4.78 6.60
C PRO A 29 -0.42 -3.76 5.50
N VAL A 30 0.31 -2.70 5.88
CA VAL A 30 0.74 -1.67 4.93
C VAL A 30 1.86 -2.24 4.06
N ASN A 31 1.56 -2.46 2.78
CA ASN A 31 2.51 -3.02 1.82
C ASN A 31 2.92 -1.96 0.78
N LEU A 32 4.21 -1.63 0.72
CA LEU A 32 4.75 -0.77 -0.33
C LEU A 32 4.80 -1.51 -1.66
N ILE A 33 4.17 -0.95 -2.69
CA ILE A 33 4.27 -1.44 -4.07
C ILE A 33 5.36 -0.65 -4.79
N VAL A 34 6.40 -1.36 -5.25
CA VAL A 34 7.49 -0.79 -6.03
C VAL A 34 7.40 -1.30 -7.47
N THR A 35 7.18 -0.39 -8.42
CA THR A 35 7.14 -0.70 -9.85
C THR A 35 8.43 -0.23 -10.52
N GLU A 36 9.24 -1.18 -10.97
CA GLU A 36 10.47 -0.89 -11.72
C GLU A 36 10.15 -0.70 -13.21
N HIS A 37 10.47 0.48 -13.75
CA HIS A 37 10.39 0.73 -15.19
C HIS A 37 11.78 0.56 -15.81
N LYS A 38 11.86 -0.22 -16.91
CA LYS A 38 13.11 -0.43 -17.65
C LYS A 38 13.01 0.16 -19.04
N SER A 39 14.01 0.93 -19.42
CA SER A 39 14.18 1.44 -20.77
C SER A 39 15.37 0.76 -21.45
N GLN A 40 15.22 0.42 -22.72
CA GLN A 40 16.28 -0.18 -23.53
C GLN A 40 17.31 0.88 -23.95
N ILE A 41 18.57 0.50 -23.91
CA ILE A 41 19.68 1.28 -24.47
C ILE A 41 20.37 0.42 -25.53
N LYS A 42 20.53 0.94 -26.75
CA LYS A 42 21.16 0.23 -27.87
C LYS A 42 22.16 1.14 -28.58
N THR A 43 23.34 0.62 -28.85
CA THR A 43 24.33 1.30 -29.69
C THR A 43 24.15 0.85 -31.14
N CYS A 44 24.00 1.79 -32.06
CA CYS A 44 23.89 1.47 -33.48
C CYS A 44 25.23 0.90 -33.98
N PRO A 45 25.27 -0.32 -34.56
CA PRO A 45 26.52 -0.91 -35.04
C PRO A 45 27.09 -0.18 -36.26
N CYS A 46 26.25 0.53 -37.04
CA CYS A 46 26.69 1.21 -38.26
C CYS A 46 27.33 2.58 -37.99
N CYS A 47 26.80 3.36 -37.05
CA CYS A 47 27.26 4.73 -36.79
C CYS A 47 27.78 4.96 -35.35
N GLY A 48 27.77 3.94 -34.50
CA GLY A 48 28.21 4.03 -33.10
C GLY A 48 27.29 4.84 -32.17
N LYS A 49 26.19 5.40 -32.67
CA LYS A 49 25.33 6.29 -31.88
C LYS A 49 24.52 5.51 -30.83
N LEU A 50 24.50 6.03 -29.60
CA LEU A 50 23.69 5.52 -28.51
C LEU A 50 22.22 5.95 -28.66
N ASN A 51 21.29 5.00 -28.59
CA ASN A 51 19.86 5.23 -28.62
C ASN A 51 19.25 4.74 -27.31
N LYS A 52 18.43 5.58 -26.69
CA LYS A 52 17.71 5.25 -25.45
C LYS A 52 16.22 5.32 -25.73
N ALA A 53 15.47 4.29 -25.33
CA ALA A 53 14.01 4.38 -25.34
C ALA A 53 13.55 5.40 -24.28
N VAL A 54 12.40 6.00 -24.51
CA VAL A 54 11.82 6.97 -23.56
C VAL A 54 11.03 6.25 -22.48
N PHE A 55 11.08 6.77 -21.27
CA PHE A 55 10.17 6.35 -20.21
C PHE A 55 8.78 6.96 -20.43
N PRO A 56 7.71 6.39 -19.85
CA PRO A 56 6.41 7.05 -19.76
C PRO A 56 6.53 8.42 -19.09
N GLU A 57 5.68 9.38 -19.46
CA GLU A 57 5.71 10.76 -18.94
C GLU A 57 5.60 10.84 -17.40
N SER A 58 4.92 9.88 -16.79
CA SER A 58 4.77 9.78 -15.34
C SER A 58 6.05 9.37 -14.60
N VAL A 59 7.04 8.81 -15.30
CA VAL A 59 8.31 8.33 -14.73
C VAL A 59 9.42 9.31 -15.10
N LYS A 60 9.57 10.34 -14.26
CA LYS A 60 10.46 11.49 -14.50
C LYS A 60 11.83 11.33 -13.85
N TYR A 61 11.91 10.60 -12.74
CA TYR A 61 13.14 10.46 -11.95
C TYR A 61 13.53 8.99 -11.77
N PRO A 62 14.82 8.69 -11.51
CA PRO A 62 15.28 7.31 -11.25
C PRO A 62 14.56 6.64 -10.07
N VAL A 63 14.20 7.43 -9.05
CA VAL A 63 13.37 7.03 -7.91
C VAL A 63 12.40 8.17 -7.64
N GLN A 64 11.11 7.85 -7.49
CA GLN A 64 10.08 8.83 -7.15
C GLN A 64 8.95 8.16 -6.37
N TYR A 65 8.30 8.92 -5.50
CA TYR A 65 7.09 8.46 -4.82
C TYR A 65 5.89 8.49 -5.75
N GLY A 66 5.00 7.52 -5.59
CA GLY A 66 3.74 7.44 -6.31
C GLY A 66 2.72 8.50 -5.86
N PRO A 67 1.65 8.71 -6.64
CA PRO A 67 0.65 9.74 -6.38
C PRO A 67 -0.04 9.59 -5.01
N ASN A 68 -0.27 8.36 -4.53
CA ASN A 68 -0.91 8.13 -3.24
C ASN A 68 -0.04 8.59 -2.06
N ILE A 69 1.26 8.29 -2.08
CA ILE A 69 2.21 8.73 -1.04
C ILE A 69 2.24 10.26 -1.00
N LEU A 70 2.32 10.91 -2.18
CA LEU A 70 2.31 12.36 -2.30
C LEU A 70 1.00 12.96 -1.76
N ALA A 71 -0.15 12.43 -2.15
CA ALA A 71 -1.46 12.90 -1.69
C ALA A 71 -1.60 12.76 -0.17
N SER A 72 -1.16 11.64 0.42
CA SER A 72 -1.17 11.44 1.87
C SER A 72 -0.28 12.44 2.59
N ALA A 73 0.95 12.68 2.10
CA ALA A 73 1.85 13.65 2.71
C ALA A 73 1.29 15.08 2.65
N ILE A 74 0.71 15.46 1.51
CA ILE A 74 0.05 16.76 1.32
C ILE A 74 -1.17 16.90 2.25
N TYR A 75 -1.97 15.85 2.40
CA TYR A 75 -3.11 15.84 3.32
C TYR A 75 -2.65 16.03 4.77
N CYS A 76 -1.66 15.26 5.22
CA CYS A 76 -1.09 15.40 6.56
C CYS A 76 -0.55 16.83 6.79
N LYS A 77 0.11 17.41 5.79
CA LYS A 77 0.67 18.75 5.91
C LYS A 77 -0.39 19.85 5.92
N ASN A 78 -1.27 19.85 4.92
CA ASN A 78 -2.13 21.00 4.63
C ASN A 78 -3.46 20.95 5.36
N TYR A 79 -3.97 19.76 5.65
CA TYR A 79 -5.26 19.58 6.30
C TYR A 79 -5.12 19.23 7.78
N GLN A 80 -4.17 18.35 8.10
CA GLN A 80 -3.90 17.95 9.50
C GLN A 80 -2.85 18.83 10.19
N PHE A 81 -2.22 19.77 9.46
CA PHE A 81 -1.20 20.70 9.96
C PHE A 81 -0.02 20.01 10.67
N VAL A 82 0.32 18.79 10.25
CA VAL A 82 1.41 18.03 10.87
C VAL A 82 2.76 18.65 10.45
N PRO A 83 3.69 18.90 11.40
CA PRO A 83 5.04 19.35 11.08
C PRO A 83 5.78 18.37 10.18
N TYR A 84 6.71 18.87 9.34
CA TYR A 84 7.39 18.03 8.34
C TYR A 84 8.14 16.85 8.95
N ASP A 85 8.88 17.07 10.04
CA ASP A 85 9.61 16.00 10.72
C ASP A 85 8.66 14.90 11.22
N ARG A 86 7.49 15.31 11.73
CA ARG A 86 6.45 14.39 12.21
C ARG A 86 5.77 13.63 11.05
N ILE A 87 5.69 14.21 9.86
CA ILE A 87 5.22 13.50 8.66
C ILE A 87 6.25 12.43 8.27
N SER A 88 7.54 12.75 8.29
CA SER A 88 8.59 11.77 8.00
C SER A 88 8.55 10.59 8.96
N GLU A 89 8.45 10.84 10.26
CA GLU A 89 8.29 9.80 11.29
C GLU A 89 7.03 8.97 11.08
N LEU A 90 5.87 9.61 10.81
CA LEU A 90 4.61 8.92 10.56
C LEU A 90 4.70 7.92 9.40
N PHE A 91 5.34 8.31 8.29
CA PHE A 91 5.48 7.45 7.12
C PHE A 91 6.48 6.32 7.35
N GLU A 92 7.53 6.56 8.14
CA GLU A 92 8.47 5.50 8.54
C GLU A 92 7.78 4.49 9.47
N ASP A 93 7.10 4.95 10.51
CA ASP A 93 6.50 4.10 11.54
C ASP A 93 5.30 3.30 11.03
N ILE A 94 4.45 3.91 10.20
CA ILE A 94 3.20 3.28 9.72
C ILE A 94 3.40 2.57 8.38
N MET A 95 4.19 3.15 7.48
CA MET A 95 4.31 2.65 6.10
C MET A 95 5.69 2.04 5.80
N GLY A 96 6.66 2.15 6.70
CA GLY A 96 8.04 1.71 6.45
C GLY A 96 8.76 2.56 5.40
N ILE A 97 8.27 3.77 5.11
CA ILE A 97 8.78 4.63 4.04
C ILE A 97 9.57 5.79 4.64
N LYS A 98 10.88 5.82 4.36
CA LYS A 98 11.70 6.99 4.69
C LYS A 98 11.44 8.09 3.69
N ILE A 99 10.86 9.19 4.16
CA ILE A 99 10.67 10.43 3.39
C ILE A 99 11.56 11.50 4.01
N CYS A 100 12.35 12.18 3.19
CA CYS A 100 13.12 13.33 3.67
C CYS A 100 12.15 14.42 4.14
N PRO A 101 12.31 14.99 5.35
CA PRO A 101 11.48 16.11 5.77
C PRO A 101 11.64 17.23 4.76
N LEU A 102 10.52 17.70 4.20
CA LEU A 102 10.51 18.83 3.28
C LEU A 102 10.99 20.05 4.07
N ARG A 103 12.20 20.52 3.78
CA ARG A 103 12.75 21.77 4.31
C ARG A 103 12.22 22.95 3.51
#